data_AF-A0AAV8FU51-F1
#
_entry.id   AF-A0AAV8FU51-F1
#
_cell.length_a   1.000
_cell.length_b   1.000
_cell.length_c   1.000
_cell.angle_alpha   90.00
_cell.angle_beta   90.00
_cell.angle_gamma   90.00
#
_symmetry.space_group_name_H-M   'P 1'
#
loop_
_entity.id
_entity.type
_entity.pdbx_description
1 polymer ?
#
loop_
_entity_poly.entity_id
_entity_poly.type
_entity_poly.pdbx_seq_one_letter_code
_entity_poly.pdbx_strand_id
1 'polypeptide(L)'
;MLKNYPSLISYKEPTLDIRNRLLAPGVDDLAKKAAEEALKEWGQPRSRITHLIFHTASSCVDLPGPDYRLMNLLGLEPTVSRCMLFYTGCYGGGTVIRIAKDLAENNPGARVLVVCRCLLHRLCSVMVLGPSSLALTLFEILSSGQSIIPGTAEEINGCMQEAGLIRYLKPSVPMHISNNISKCLTKAFTPLGITDWNSLFCAEIFNFFTYLLKWITYTFTKDQFTAIIWTVCWGRICSRAGPSSAAFEPSDLIWTVQPYQSGYMHGTPFAI
;
A
#
# COMPACT_ATOMS: atom_id res chain seq x y z
N MET A 1 20.77 6.80 15.52
CA MET A 1 19.39 6.83 16.05
C MET A 1 19.13 5.71 17.06
N LEU A 2 19.19 4.42 16.68
CA LEU A 2 18.84 3.30 17.60
C LEU A 2 19.72 3.20 18.86
N LYS A 3 21.00 3.59 18.79
CA LYS A 3 21.90 3.65 19.96
C LYS A 3 21.39 4.58 21.07
N ASN A 4 20.57 5.58 20.73
CA ASN A 4 20.04 6.55 21.69
C ASN A 4 18.71 6.10 22.32
N TYR A 5 18.12 5.00 21.83
CA TYR A 5 16.82 4.47 22.27
C TYR A 5 16.88 2.93 22.39
N PRO A 6 17.63 2.39 23.35
CA PRO A 6 17.81 0.95 23.51
C PRO A 6 16.49 0.20 23.80
N SER A 7 15.47 0.88 24.34
CA SER A 7 14.14 0.28 24.53
C SER A 7 13.47 -0.11 23.22
N LEU A 8 13.75 0.57 22.09
CA LEU A 8 13.16 0.26 20.79
C LEU A 8 13.56 -1.12 20.24
N ILE A 9 14.72 -1.63 20.67
CA ILE A 9 15.25 -2.94 20.27
C ILE A 9 15.00 -4.03 21.33
N SER A 10 14.47 -3.65 22.49
CA SER A 10 14.10 -4.59 23.53
C SER A 10 12.67 -5.11 23.30
N TYR A 11 12.48 -6.40 23.55
CA TYR A 11 11.19 -7.04 23.32
C TYR A 11 10.16 -6.59 24.37
N LYS A 12 9.02 -6.06 23.91
CA LYS A 12 7.87 -5.63 24.73
C LYS A 12 8.14 -4.50 25.74
N GLU A 13 9.25 -3.78 25.63
CA GLU A 13 9.45 -2.56 26.42
C GLU A 13 8.50 -1.43 25.99
N PRO A 14 7.98 -0.63 26.93
CA PRO A 14 7.16 0.55 26.64
C PRO A 14 7.90 1.52 25.71
N THR A 15 7.41 1.63 24.49
CA THR A 15 8.08 2.36 23.39
C THR A 15 7.12 3.16 22.51
N LEU A 16 5.81 3.06 22.73
CA LEU A 16 4.78 3.70 21.91
C LEU A 16 5.02 5.21 21.72
N ASP A 17 5.31 5.94 22.80
CA ASP A 17 5.55 7.39 22.75
C ASP A 17 6.77 7.74 21.91
N ILE A 18 7.86 6.99 22.09
CA ILE A 18 9.11 7.19 21.34
C ILE A 18 8.88 6.85 19.86
N ARG A 19 8.17 5.74 19.57
CA ARG A 19 7.83 5.34 18.20
C ARG A 19 7.00 6.42 17.52
N ASN A 20 5.94 6.93 18.16
CA ASN A 20 5.11 7.98 17.58
C ASN A 20 5.89 9.27 17.34
N ARG A 21 6.70 9.71 18.33
CA ARG A 21 7.52 10.92 18.22
C ARG A 21 8.54 10.86 17.07
N LEU A 22 9.20 9.71 16.89
CA LEU A 22 10.21 9.54 15.86
C LEU A 22 9.60 9.30 14.47
N LEU A 23 8.43 8.65 14.40
CA LEU A 23 7.81 8.31 13.13
C LEU A 23 7.02 9.49 12.54
N ALA A 24 6.36 10.32 13.34
CA ALA A 24 5.47 11.36 12.83
C ALA A 24 6.16 12.31 11.83
N PRO A 25 7.33 12.92 12.13
CA PRO A 25 8.01 13.78 11.15
C PRO A 25 8.41 13.04 9.88
N GLY A 26 8.91 11.80 10.02
CA GLY A 26 9.32 10.99 8.88
C GLY A 26 8.15 10.55 8.00
N VAL A 27 6.96 10.36 8.58
CA VAL A 27 5.73 10.07 7.84
C VAL A 27 5.27 11.29 7.06
N ASP A 28 5.27 12.46 7.68
CA ASP A 28 4.82 13.69 7.06
C ASP A 28 5.74 14.08 5.89
N ASP A 29 7.06 14.01 6.08
CA ASP A 29 8.05 14.30 5.03
C ASP A 29 7.93 13.35 3.84
N LEU A 30 7.74 12.07 4.10
CA LEU A 30 7.62 11.05 3.06
C LEU A 30 6.30 11.22 2.29
N ALA A 31 5.20 11.46 3.00
CA ALA A 31 3.91 11.72 2.40
C ALA A 31 3.93 12.98 1.54
N LYS A 32 4.58 14.05 2.02
CA LYS A 32 4.79 15.29 1.26
C LYS A 32 5.54 15.03 -0.03
N LYS A 33 6.70 14.35 0.02
CA LYS A 33 7.51 14.06 -1.18
C LYS A 33 6.72 13.26 -2.22
N ALA A 34 6.07 12.18 -1.79
CA ALA A 34 5.29 11.34 -2.70
C ALA A 34 4.08 12.09 -3.27
N ALA A 35 3.44 12.96 -2.48
CA ALA A 35 2.34 13.78 -2.97
C ALA A 35 2.80 14.89 -3.93
N GLU A 36 3.95 15.51 -3.70
CA GLU A 36 4.53 16.49 -4.61
C GLU A 36 4.88 15.86 -5.96
N GLU A 37 5.42 14.63 -5.97
CA GLU A 37 5.67 13.87 -7.19
C GLU A 37 4.37 13.55 -7.95
N ALA A 38 3.35 13.02 -7.27
CA ALA A 38 2.07 12.71 -7.87
C ALA A 38 1.33 13.96 -8.41
N LEU A 39 1.38 15.07 -7.67
CA LEU A 39 0.81 16.35 -8.10
C LEU A 39 1.57 16.93 -9.31
N LYS A 40 2.89 16.76 -9.35
CA LYS A 40 3.72 17.16 -10.50
C LYS A 40 3.39 16.34 -11.74
N GLU A 41 3.23 15.02 -11.60
CA GLU A 41 2.79 14.14 -12.69
C GLU A 41 1.38 14.50 -13.19
N TRP A 42 0.47 14.81 -12.27
CA TRP A 42 -0.88 15.25 -12.61
C TRP A 42 -0.92 16.60 -13.35
N GLY A 43 0.02 17.50 -13.03
CA GLY A 43 0.26 18.73 -13.79
C GLY A 43 -0.81 19.83 -13.65
N GLN A 44 -1.77 19.69 -12.73
CA GLN A 44 -2.82 20.69 -12.47
C GLN A 44 -2.57 21.46 -11.17
N PRO A 45 -3.19 22.63 -10.97
CA PRO A 45 -3.07 23.37 -9.72
C PRO A 45 -3.57 22.57 -8.52
N ARG A 46 -2.80 22.59 -7.42
CA ARG A 46 -3.17 21.92 -6.16
C ARG A 46 -4.50 22.42 -5.55
N SER A 47 -4.93 23.64 -5.87
CA SER A 47 -6.23 24.20 -5.47
C SER A 47 -7.43 23.46 -6.08
N ARG A 48 -7.21 22.64 -7.11
CA ARG A 48 -8.26 21.77 -7.68
C ARG A 48 -8.44 20.47 -6.89
N ILE A 49 -7.59 20.16 -5.91
CA ILE A 49 -7.79 19.02 -5.03
C ILE A 49 -8.95 19.33 -4.08
N THR A 50 -9.99 18.51 -4.17
CA THR A 50 -11.24 18.67 -3.40
C THR A 50 -11.31 17.76 -2.18
N HIS A 51 -10.64 16.61 -2.26
CA HIS A 51 -10.67 15.58 -1.23
C HIS A 51 -9.25 15.06 -0.97
N LEU A 52 -8.96 14.73 0.29
CA LEU A 52 -7.72 14.08 0.71
C LEU A 52 -8.07 12.84 1.52
N ILE A 53 -7.65 11.66 1.04
CA ILE A 53 -7.71 10.42 1.81
C ILE A 53 -6.31 10.05 2.26
N PHE A 54 -6.12 9.89 3.55
CA PHE A 54 -4.83 9.46 4.10
C PHE A 54 -5.02 8.15 4.86
N HIS A 55 -4.21 7.14 4.53
CA HIS A 55 -4.22 5.84 5.17
C HIS A 55 -2.87 5.55 5.84
N THR A 56 -2.91 5.06 7.08
CA THR A 56 -1.74 4.52 7.79
C THR A 56 -2.07 3.21 8.52
N ALA A 57 -1.18 2.24 8.39
CA ALA A 57 -1.40 0.89 8.93
C ALA A 57 -0.95 0.67 10.39
N SER A 58 -0.30 1.63 11.08
CA SER A 58 0.28 1.31 12.41
C SER A 58 0.75 2.43 13.33
N SER A 59 0.85 3.67 12.87
CA SER A 59 1.59 4.68 13.63
C SER A 59 1.07 6.07 13.38
N CYS A 60 1.35 6.95 14.36
CA CYS A 60 1.08 8.39 14.33
C CYS A 60 -0.42 8.70 14.40
N VAL A 61 -1.08 8.18 15.43
CA VAL A 61 -2.45 8.53 15.78
C VAL A 61 -2.42 9.77 16.64
N ASP A 62 -2.17 10.89 15.98
CA ASP A 62 -2.22 12.20 16.60
C ASP A 62 -3.54 12.87 16.24
N LEU A 63 -3.97 13.82 17.06
CA LEU A 63 -5.05 14.74 16.76
C LEU A 63 -4.52 16.16 16.96
N PRO A 64 -4.34 16.96 15.89
CA PRO A 64 -4.69 16.67 14.49
C PRO A 64 -3.80 15.60 13.82
N GLY A 65 -4.42 14.80 12.94
CA GLY A 65 -3.79 13.67 12.26
C GLY A 65 -2.83 14.05 11.12
N PRO A 66 -2.15 13.06 10.52
CA PRO A 66 -1.20 13.28 9.44
C PRO A 66 -1.88 13.82 8.17
N ASP A 67 -3.17 13.57 7.98
CA ASP A 67 -3.99 14.17 6.92
C ASP A 67 -4.04 15.70 7.03
N TYR A 68 -4.22 16.24 8.24
CA TYR A 68 -4.23 17.68 8.49
C TYR A 68 -2.84 18.29 8.30
N ARG A 69 -1.80 17.64 8.84
CA ARG A 69 -0.42 18.11 8.69
C ARG A 69 0.00 18.11 7.23
N LEU A 70 -0.33 17.05 6.49
CA LEU A 70 -0.04 16.97 5.05
C LEU A 70 -0.79 18.05 4.26
N MET A 71 -2.08 18.28 4.56
CA MET A 71 -2.85 19.36 3.95
C MET A 71 -2.13 20.71 4.07
N ASN A 72 -1.65 21.04 5.27
CA ASN A 72 -0.90 22.28 5.52
C ASN A 72 0.46 22.29 4.80
N LEU A 73 1.22 21.18 4.86
CA LEU A 73 2.53 21.07 4.21
C LEU A 73 2.47 21.21 2.70
N LEU A 74 1.38 20.72 2.08
CA LEU A 74 1.12 20.86 0.66
C LEU A 74 0.46 22.20 0.31
N GLY A 75 0.02 23.00 1.28
CA GLY A 75 -0.75 24.22 1.03
C GLY A 75 -2.01 23.96 0.22
N LEU A 76 -2.76 22.91 0.59
CA LEU A 76 -4.08 22.65 0.02
C LEU A 76 -5.11 23.63 0.59
N GLU A 77 -6.24 23.76 -0.10
CA GLU A 77 -7.34 24.60 0.37
C GLU A 77 -7.86 24.13 1.74
N PRO A 78 -8.10 25.04 2.71
CA PRO A 78 -8.64 24.68 4.02
C PRO A 78 -10.02 24.01 3.95
N THR A 79 -10.75 24.16 2.85
CA THR A 79 -12.05 23.53 2.59
C THR A 79 -11.95 22.10 2.05
N VAL A 80 -10.74 21.55 1.86
CA VAL A 80 -10.56 20.18 1.37
C VAL A 80 -11.22 19.19 2.32
N SER A 81 -12.03 18.28 1.78
CA SER A 81 -12.69 17.24 2.57
C SER A 81 -11.68 16.14 2.88
N ARG A 82 -11.40 15.92 4.17
CA ARG A 82 -10.38 14.97 4.64
C ARG A 82 -11.00 13.69 5.17
N CYS A 83 -10.44 12.54 4.79
CA CYS A 83 -10.79 11.22 5.30
C CYS A 83 -9.52 10.49 5.77
N MET A 84 -9.38 10.32 7.08
CA MET A 84 -8.23 9.65 7.70
C MET A 84 -8.58 8.21 8.08
N LEU A 85 -7.85 7.23 7.56
CA LEU A 85 -7.99 5.82 7.87
C LEU A 85 -6.81 5.34 8.71
N PHE A 86 -7.08 5.14 10.00
CA PHE A 86 -6.13 4.54 10.94
C PHE A 86 -6.35 3.02 11.01
N TYR A 87 -5.24 2.27 11.07
CA TYR A 87 -5.21 0.84 11.41
C TYR A 87 -5.98 -0.09 10.45
N THR A 88 -6.20 0.29 9.20
CA THR A 88 -6.80 -0.60 8.18
C THR A 88 -5.85 -1.66 7.63
N GLY A 89 -4.65 -1.81 8.21
CA GLY A 89 -3.70 -2.86 7.87
C GLY A 89 -3.30 -2.88 6.38
N CYS A 90 -2.95 -4.07 5.89
CA CYS A 90 -2.46 -4.22 4.52
C CYS A 90 -3.55 -4.05 3.45
N TYR A 91 -4.82 -4.29 3.79
CA TYR A 91 -5.94 -4.12 2.83
C TYR A 91 -6.33 -2.65 2.62
N GLY A 92 -5.81 -1.73 3.42
CA GLY A 92 -6.15 -0.31 3.37
C GLY A 92 -5.91 0.35 2.01
N GLY A 93 -4.96 -0.14 1.22
CA GLY A 93 -4.74 0.33 -0.16
C GLY A 93 -5.97 0.14 -1.07
N GLY A 94 -6.59 -1.03 -1.04
CA GLY A 94 -7.84 -1.28 -1.79
C GLY A 94 -9.02 -0.48 -1.22
N THR A 95 -9.06 -0.31 0.11
CA THR A 95 -10.10 0.47 0.78
C THR A 95 -10.08 1.94 0.37
N VAL A 96 -8.91 2.59 0.33
CA VAL A 96 -8.83 4.00 -0.08
C VAL A 96 -9.20 4.20 -1.54
N ILE A 97 -8.86 3.24 -2.42
CA ILE A 97 -9.24 3.29 -3.85
C ILE A 97 -10.76 3.23 -3.98
N ARG A 98 -11.41 2.30 -3.27
CA ARG A 98 -12.88 2.19 -3.26
C ARG A 98 -13.53 3.48 -2.77
N ILE A 99 -13.09 4.01 -1.64
CA ILE A 99 -13.64 5.26 -1.09
C ILE A 99 -13.38 6.42 -2.06
N ALA A 100 -12.20 6.50 -2.67
CA ALA A 100 -11.88 7.54 -3.64
C ALA A 100 -12.74 7.46 -4.90
N LYS A 101 -13.04 6.25 -5.39
CA LYS A 101 -13.99 6.04 -6.49
C LYS A 101 -15.35 6.62 -6.13
N ASP A 102 -15.92 6.20 -5.00
CA ASP A 102 -17.23 6.68 -4.55
C ASP A 102 -17.25 8.21 -4.40
N LEU A 103 -16.20 8.81 -3.83
CA LEU A 103 -16.09 10.26 -3.70
C LEU A 103 -15.95 10.97 -5.05
N ALA A 104 -15.14 10.44 -5.97
CA ALA A 104 -14.90 11.05 -7.27
C ALA A 104 -16.15 10.98 -8.18
N GLU A 105 -16.90 9.88 -8.12
CA GLU A 105 -18.09 9.68 -8.96
C GLU A 105 -19.31 10.44 -8.45
N ASN A 106 -19.47 10.55 -7.13
CA ASN A 106 -20.63 11.23 -6.55
C ASN A 106 -20.47 12.76 -6.46
N ASN A 107 -19.28 13.30 -6.72
CA ASN A 107 -19.01 14.74 -6.62
C ASN A 107 -18.49 15.29 -7.97
N PRO A 108 -19.31 16.04 -8.73
CA PRO A 108 -18.89 16.60 -10.01
C PRO A 108 -17.63 17.45 -9.89
N GLY A 109 -16.64 17.16 -10.74
CA GLY A 109 -15.36 17.88 -10.75
C GLY A 109 -14.39 17.50 -9.62
N ALA A 110 -14.75 16.54 -8.76
CA ALA A 110 -13.88 16.13 -7.66
C ALA A 110 -12.52 15.63 -8.14
N ARG A 111 -11.50 16.00 -7.38
CA ARG A 111 -10.15 15.44 -7.45
C ARG A 111 -9.76 14.98 -6.07
N VAL A 112 -9.47 13.69 -5.95
CA VAL A 112 -9.18 13.01 -4.69
C VAL A 112 -7.71 12.68 -4.66
N LEU A 113 -6.96 13.32 -3.76
CA LEU A 113 -5.58 12.97 -3.46
C LEU A 113 -5.60 11.81 -2.46
N VAL A 114 -5.06 10.66 -2.84
CA VAL A 114 -5.01 9.47 -1.97
C VAL A 114 -3.58 9.17 -1.58
N VAL A 115 -3.33 9.07 -0.28
CA VAL A 115 -2.01 8.87 0.30
C VAL A 115 -2.02 7.61 1.16
N CYS A 116 -1.17 6.65 0.83
CA CYS A 116 -1.05 5.37 1.53
C CYS A 116 0.34 5.23 2.14
N ARG A 117 0.41 5.20 3.47
CA ARG A 117 1.65 4.97 4.20
C ARG A 117 1.72 3.53 4.71
N CYS A 118 2.64 2.75 4.12
CA CYS A 118 2.92 1.38 4.54
C CYS A 118 4.12 1.32 5.51
N LEU A 119 4.08 0.43 6.50
CA LEU A 119 5.11 0.34 7.55
C LEU A 119 6.50 -0.01 7.07
N LEU A 120 6.57 -1.01 6.19
CA LEU A 120 7.75 -1.86 6.18
C LEU A 120 8.92 -1.27 5.41
N HIS A 121 8.71 -0.21 4.63
CA HIS A 121 9.76 0.27 3.71
C HIS A 121 9.92 1.78 3.58
N ARG A 122 9.41 2.61 4.51
CA ARG A 122 9.34 4.07 4.25
C ARG A 122 8.73 4.34 2.86
N LEU A 123 7.71 3.57 2.50
CA LEU A 123 7.02 3.72 1.23
C LEU A 123 5.71 4.44 1.46
N CYS A 124 5.54 5.52 0.71
CA CYS A 124 4.28 6.21 0.57
C CYS A 124 3.89 6.11 -0.89
N SER A 125 2.71 5.56 -1.18
CA SER A 125 2.13 5.63 -2.52
C SER A 125 1.08 6.73 -2.54
N VAL A 126 1.10 7.53 -3.61
CA VAL A 126 0.15 8.62 -3.80
C VAL A 126 -0.41 8.58 -5.21
N MET A 127 -1.69 8.89 -5.33
CA MET A 127 -2.38 8.99 -6.62
C MET A 127 -3.46 10.06 -6.56
N VAL A 128 -3.80 10.62 -7.71
CA VAL A 128 -4.92 11.55 -7.88
C VAL A 128 -6.01 10.85 -8.68
N LEU A 129 -7.22 10.80 -8.12
CA LEU A 129 -8.39 10.25 -8.79
C LEU A 129 -9.38 11.35 -9.15
N GLY A 130 -10.10 11.17 -10.24
CA GLY A 130 -11.17 12.07 -10.68
C GLY A 130 -11.85 11.56 -11.95
N PRO A 131 -12.99 12.16 -12.34
CA PRO A 131 -13.70 11.80 -13.56
C PRO A 131 -12.84 11.99 -14.81
N SER A 132 -12.99 11.05 -15.76
CA SER A 132 -12.21 10.81 -17.00
C SER A 132 -12.33 11.89 -18.09
N SER A 133 -12.39 13.16 -17.69
CA SER A 133 -12.50 14.32 -18.57
C SER A 133 -11.15 14.85 -19.09
N LEU A 134 -10.03 14.20 -18.74
CA LEU A 134 -8.67 14.67 -19.05
C LEU A 134 -7.87 13.63 -19.84
N ALA A 135 -7.08 14.10 -20.80
CA ALA A 135 -6.28 13.31 -21.75
C ALA A 135 -5.11 12.50 -21.13
N LEU A 136 -4.98 12.47 -19.80
CA LEU A 136 -3.89 11.81 -19.05
C LEU A 136 -4.42 10.81 -18.01
N THR A 137 -5.54 10.15 -18.29
CA THR A 137 -6.04 9.06 -17.44
C THR A 137 -5.15 7.83 -17.63
N LEU A 138 -4.47 7.37 -16.56
CA LEU A 138 -3.61 6.18 -16.60
C LEU A 138 -4.41 4.87 -16.50
N PHE A 139 -5.39 4.84 -15.59
CA PHE A 139 -6.25 3.69 -15.33
C PHE A 139 -7.67 4.17 -15.01
N GLU A 140 -8.66 3.35 -15.33
CA GLU A 140 -10.06 3.54 -14.96
C GLU A 140 -10.48 2.47 -13.95
N ILE A 141 -11.14 2.88 -12.87
CA ILE A 141 -11.65 1.94 -11.86
C ILE A 141 -13.07 1.56 -12.23
N LEU A 142 -13.23 0.44 -12.92
CA LEU A 142 -14.54 -0.04 -13.37
C LEU A 142 -15.41 -0.52 -12.21
N SER A 143 -14.81 -1.27 -11.28
CA SER A 143 -15.50 -1.87 -10.15
C SER A 143 -14.59 -1.92 -8.93
N SER A 144 -15.19 -1.91 -7.74
CA SER A 144 -14.48 -2.11 -6.49
C SER A 144 -15.33 -2.94 -5.54
N GLY A 145 -14.69 -3.78 -4.73
CA GLY A 145 -15.39 -4.71 -3.85
C GLY A 145 -14.52 -5.12 -2.66
N GLN A 146 -15.18 -5.61 -1.62
CA GLN A 146 -14.53 -6.13 -0.42
C GLN A 146 -15.31 -7.35 0.06
N SER A 147 -14.59 -8.33 0.61
CA SER A 147 -15.19 -9.49 1.25
C SER A 147 -14.44 -9.81 2.54
N ILE A 148 -15.17 -10.30 3.53
CA ILE A 148 -14.62 -10.83 4.78
C ILE A 148 -14.79 -12.34 4.73
N ILE A 149 -13.73 -13.09 5.01
CA ILE A 149 -13.79 -14.55 5.06
C ILE A 149 -14.34 -14.93 6.45
N PRO A 150 -15.50 -15.62 6.55
CA PRO A 150 -16.08 -15.99 7.83
C PRO A 150 -15.14 -16.86 8.67
N GLY A 151 -15.15 -16.68 9.99
CA GLY A 151 -14.32 -17.47 10.91
C GLY A 151 -12.82 -17.12 10.93
N THR A 152 -12.41 -16.06 10.23
CA THR A 152 -10.97 -15.67 10.12
C THR A 152 -10.58 -14.44 10.95
N ALA A 153 -11.45 -13.95 11.84
CA ALA A 153 -11.24 -12.70 12.58
C ALA A 153 -9.93 -12.66 13.38
N GLU A 154 -9.44 -13.80 13.85
CA GLU A 154 -8.19 -13.91 14.62
C GLU A 154 -6.98 -14.37 13.81
N GLU A 155 -7.13 -14.58 12.50
CA GLU A 155 -6.06 -15.09 11.63
C GLU A 155 -4.97 -14.04 11.41
N ILE A 156 -5.37 -12.77 11.32
CA ILE A 156 -4.50 -11.59 11.25
C ILE A 156 -4.98 -10.62 12.32
N ASN A 157 -4.21 -10.46 13.40
CA ASN A 157 -4.56 -9.59 14.50
C ASN A 157 -3.44 -8.55 14.76
N GLY A 158 -3.84 -7.34 15.13
CA GLY A 158 -2.96 -6.26 15.56
C GLY A 158 -3.52 -5.63 16.83
N CYS A 159 -2.72 -5.62 17.90
CA CYS A 159 -3.09 -5.03 19.17
C CYS A 159 -2.14 -3.88 19.49
N MET A 160 -2.68 -2.67 19.66
CA MET A 160 -1.90 -1.54 20.17
C MET A 160 -1.63 -1.74 21.66
N GLN A 161 -0.37 -1.63 22.06
CA GLN A 161 0.08 -1.74 23.45
C GLN A 161 1.12 -0.64 23.73
N GLU A 162 1.54 -0.50 24.98
CA GLU A 162 2.63 0.41 25.35
C GLU A 162 3.94 0.09 24.61
N ALA A 163 4.15 -1.17 24.24
CA ALA A 163 5.27 -1.61 23.42
C ALA A 163 5.14 -1.28 21.91
N GLY A 164 4.05 -0.65 21.49
CA GLY A 164 3.72 -0.40 20.08
C GLY A 164 2.64 -1.36 19.54
N LEU A 165 2.55 -1.46 18.21
CA LEU A 165 1.58 -2.33 17.55
C LEU A 165 2.12 -3.76 17.49
N ILE A 166 1.59 -4.62 18.37
CA ILE A 166 1.92 -6.05 18.38
C ILE A 166 1.05 -6.78 17.38
N ARG A 167 1.65 -7.59 16.51
CA ARG A 167 0.92 -8.32 15.47
C ARG A 167 1.02 -9.83 15.66
N TYR A 168 -0.07 -10.49 15.31
CA TYR A 168 -0.19 -11.92 15.30
C TYR A 168 -0.69 -12.35 13.93
N LEU A 169 -0.01 -13.33 13.37
CA LEU A 169 -0.33 -13.91 12.10
C LEU A 169 -0.35 -15.43 12.26
N LYS A 170 -1.47 -16.05 11.94
CA LYS A 170 -1.56 -17.51 11.90
C LYS A 170 -1.03 -18.06 10.57
N PRO A 171 -0.30 -19.19 10.57
CA PRO A 171 0.20 -19.83 9.34
C PRO A 171 -0.90 -20.27 8.35
N SER A 172 -2.16 -20.35 8.80
CA SER A 172 -3.34 -20.71 8.01
C SER A 172 -3.82 -19.61 7.05
N VAL A 173 -3.37 -18.37 7.20
CA VAL A 173 -3.81 -17.23 6.37
C VAL A 173 -3.71 -17.49 4.86
N PRO A 174 -2.60 -18.00 4.30
CA PRO A 174 -2.50 -18.26 2.86
C PRO A 174 -3.54 -19.25 2.37
N MET A 175 -3.86 -20.27 3.18
CA MET A 175 -4.88 -21.27 2.85
C MET A 175 -6.28 -20.64 2.84
N HIS A 176 -6.61 -19.80 3.83
CA HIS A 176 -7.88 -19.07 3.85
C HIS A 176 -8.06 -18.18 2.62
N ILE A 177 -7.01 -17.45 2.21
CA ILE A 177 -7.03 -16.61 1.01
C ILE A 177 -7.23 -17.47 -0.25
N SER A 178 -6.41 -18.51 -0.43
CA SER A 178 -6.47 -19.40 -1.59
C SER A 178 -7.85 -20.04 -1.77
N ASN A 179 -8.47 -20.50 -0.67
CA ASN A 179 -9.79 -21.13 -0.70
C ASN A 179 -10.94 -20.18 -1.07
N ASN A 180 -10.72 -18.86 -1.02
CA ASN A 180 -11.76 -17.85 -1.22
C ASN A 180 -11.49 -16.88 -2.38
N ILE A 181 -10.26 -16.82 -2.91
CA ILE A 181 -9.90 -15.85 -3.96
C ILE A 181 -10.73 -16.06 -5.23
N SER A 182 -10.91 -17.31 -5.67
CA SER A 182 -11.70 -17.64 -6.86
C SER A 182 -13.14 -17.12 -6.76
N LYS A 183 -13.77 -17.24 -5.59
CA LYS A 183 -15.13 -16.72 -5.35
C LYS A 183 -15.17 -15.18 -5.46
N CYS A 184 -14.15 -14.50 -4.96
CA CYS A 184 -14.04 -13.05 -5.03
C CYS A 184 -13.84 -12.59 -6.48
N LEU A 185 -12.97 -13.26 -7.23
CA LEU A 185 -12.70 -12.97 -8.65
C LEU A 185 -13.96 -13.23 -9.49
N THR A 186 -14.64 -14.36 -9.33
CA THR A 186 -15.91 -14.63 -10.02
C THR A 186 -16.93 -13.53 -9.73
N LYS A 187 -17.15 -13.16 -8.47
CA LYS A 187 -18.10 -12.09 -8.11
C LYS A 187 -17.75 -10.75 -8.76
N ALA A 188 -16.46 -10.41 -8.86
CA ALA A 188 -16.01 -9.15 -9.44
C ALA A 188 -16.10 -9.14 -10.99
N PHE A 189 -15.79 -10.26 -11.63
CA PHE A 189 -15.60 -10.33 -13.08
C PHE A 189 -16.78 -10.89 -13.87
N THR A 190 -17.68 -11.66 -13.24
CA THR A 190 -18.90 -12.15 -13.90
C THR A 190 -19.76 -11.02 -14.49
N PRO A 191 -20.00 -9.89 -13.80
CA PRO A 191 -20.75 -8.76 -14.39
C PRO A 191 -20.05 -8.12 -15.60
N LEU A 192 -18.74 -8.31 -15.73
CA LEU A 192 -17.93 -7.79 -16.83
C LEU A 192 -17.76 -8.81 -17.97
N GLY A 193 -18.33 -10.01 -17.85
CA GLY A 193 -18.20 -11.08 -18.84
C GLY A 193 -16.79 -11.69 -18.95
N ILE A 194 -15.92 -11.45 -17.97
CA ILE A 194 -14.54 -11.93 -17.99
C ILE A 194 -14.47 -13.31 -17.30
N THR A 195 -14.00 -14.31 -18.05
CA THR A 195 -13.91 -15.71 -17.59
C THR A 195 -12.47 -16.24 -17.52
N ASP A 196 -11.55 -15.72 -18.35
CA ASP A 196 -10.13 -16.06 -18.31
C ASP A 196 -9.32 -15.02 -17.53
N TRP A 197 -8.94 -15.36 -16.30
CA TRP A 197 -8.17 -14.47 -15.43
C TRP A 197 -6.70 -14.32 -15.85
N ASN A 198 -6.15 -15.22 -16.67
CA ASN A 198 -4.76 -15.11 -17.14
C ASN A 198 -4.59 -13.97 -18.16
N SER A 199 -5.68 -13.50 -18.76
CA SER A 199 -5.69 -12.35 -19.65
C SER A 199 -5.60 -11.01 -18.93
N LEU A 200 -5.69 -11.00 -17.59
CA LEU A 200 -5.72 -9.79 -16.77
C LEU A 200 -4.32 -9.38 -16.31
N PHE A 201 -4.09 -8.07 -16.25
CA PHE A 201 -2.97 -7.52 -15.49
C PHE A 201 -3.32 -7.57 -13.99
N CYS A 202 -2.48 -8.27 -13.21
CA CYS A 202 -2.68 -8.40 -11.77
C CYS A 202 -1.75 -7.46 -10.99
N ALA A 203 -2.33 -6.66 -10.10
CA ALA A 203 -1.60 -5.89 -9.09
C ALA A 203 -1.95 -6.45 -7.70
N GLU A 204 -1.07 -7.26 -7.13
CA GLU A 204 -1.28 -7.95 -5.86
C GLU A 204 -0.48 -7.30 -4.72
N ILE A 205 -1.00 -7.39 -3.48
CA ILE A 205 -0.29 -6.91 -2.29
C ILE A 205 0.82 -7.92 -1.97
N PHE A 206 2.00 -7.74 -2.56
CA PHE A 206 3.11 -8.70 -2.48
C PHE A 206 3.86 -8.74 -1.15
N ASN A 207 3.59 -7.80 -0.24
CA ASN A 207 4.44 -7.55 0.93
C ASN A 207 4.28 -8.55 2.09
N PHE A 208 3.52 -9.64 1.89
CA PHE A 208 3.42 -10.71 2.89
C PHE A 208 4.24 -11.95 2.53
N PHE A 209 4.73 -12.02 1.30
CA PHE A 209 5.25 -13.26 0.73
C PHE A 209 6.76 -13.31 0.56
N THR A 210 7.55 -12.28 0.80
CA THR A 210 9.02 -12.46 0.71
C THR A 210 9.58 -13.44 1.75
N TYR A 211 8.94 -13.55 2.92
CA TYR A 211 9.28 -14.57 3.93
C TYR A 211 8.58 -15.92 3.70
N LEU A 212 7.39 -15.93 3.08
CA LEU A 212 6.63 -17.15 2.77
C LEU A 212 7.06 -17.80 1.44
N LEU A 213 7.66 -17.04 0.53
CA LEU A 213 8.17 -17.49 -0.78
C LEU A 213 9.27 -18.52 -0.62
N LYS A 214 10.13 -18.41 0.40
CA LYS A 214 11.12 -19.46 0.74
C LYS A 214 10.46 -20.79 1.13
N TRP A 215 9.25 -20.76 1.65
CA TRP A 215 8.52 -21.95 2.09
C TRP A 215 7.66 -22.54 0.96
N ILE A 216 7.00 -21.70 0.16
CA ILE A 216 6.11 -22.13 -0.93
C ILE A 216 6.88 -22.69 -2.14
N THR A 217 8.11 -22.22 -2.40
CA THR A 217 8.97 -22.83 -3.42
C THR A 217 9.31 -24.30 -3.15
N TYR A 218 9.07 -24.80 -1.93
CA TYR A 218 9.36 -26.18 -1.54
C TYR A 218 8.16 -27.13 -1.67
N THR A 219 6.94 -26.63 -1.89
CA THR A 219 5.72 -27.44 -1.74
C THR A 219 4.78 -27.44 -2.95
N PHE A 220 4.94 -26.52 -3.91
CA PHE A 220 4.04 -26.42 -5.06
C PHE A 220 4.75 -26.56 -6.40
N THR A 221 4.12 -27.31 -7.31
CA THR A 221 4.58 -27.55 -8.68
C THR A 221 4.65 -26.26 -9.49
N LYS A 222 5.68 -26.17 -10.33
CA LYS A 222 6.13 -24.99 -11.10
C LYS A 222 5.05 -24.25 -11.92
N ASP A 223 3.93 -24.89 -12.26
CA ASP A 223 3.09 -24.38 -13.33
C ASP A 223 2.03 -23.35 -12.90
N GLN A 224 1.75 -23.17 -11.61
CA GLN A 224 0.76 -22.17 -11.14
C GLN A 224 1.35 -20.89 -10.56
N PHE A 225 2.64 -20.85 -10.20
CA PHE A 225 3.24 -19.69 -9.49
C PHE A 225 4.34 -18.95 -10.27
N THR A 226 4.90 -19.54 -11.33
CA THR A 226 6.07 -18.97 -12.03
C THR A 226 5.75 -17.69 -12.80
N ALA A 227 4.50 -17.47 -13.21
CA ALA A 227 4.08 -16.26 -13.93
C ALA A 227 3.99 -15.00 -13.04
N ILE A 228 3.75 -15.15 -11.74
CA ILE A 228 3.48 -14.02 -10.84
C ILE A 228 4.77 -13.44 -10.23
N ILE A 229 5.79 -14.28 -10.00
CA ILE A 229 7.05 -13.84 -9.35
C ILE A 229 7.97 -13.06 -10.29
N TRP A 230 7.94 -13.33 -11.61
CA TRP A 230 8.87 -12.71 -12.55
C TRP A 230 8.58 -11.23 -12.82
N THR A 231 7.36 -10.75 -12.57
CA THR A 231 6.94 -9.39 -12.99
C THR A 231 7.04 -8.34 -11.87
N VAL A 232 7.26 -8.73 -10.61
CA VAL A 232 7.19 -7.81 -9.45
C VAL A 232 8.52 -7.60 -8.73
N CYS A 233 9.55 -8.40 -9.02
CA CYS A 233 10.86 -8.28 -8.34
C CYS A 233 12.03 -7.76 -9.22
N TRP A 234 11.81 -7.40 -10.48
CA TRP A 234 12.80 -6.64 -11.26
C TRP A 234 12.08 -5.85 -12.34
N GLY A 235 12.48 -4.58 -12.53
CA GLY A 235 11.65 -3.55 -13.16
C GLY A 235 11.07 -3.85 -14.54
N ARG A 236 9.82 -3.39 -14.74
CA ARG A 236 9.30 -2.68 -15.92
C ARG A 236 7.87 -2.19 -15.65
N ILE A 237 7.72 -1.10 -14.90
CA ILE A 237 6.58 -0.19 -15.11
C ILE A 237 6.97 0.65 -16.33
N CYS A 238 6.71 0.13 -17.53
CA CYS A 238 6.59 0.84 -18.81
C CYS A 238 6.78 -0.15 -19.97
N SER A 239 5.71 -0.41 -20.73
CA SER A 239 5.80 -0.47 -22.19
C SER A 239 4.41 -0.29 -22.78
N ARG A 240 4.14 0.92 -23.27
CA ARG A 240 3.14 1.18 -24.31
C ARG A 240 3.68 0.56 -25.60
N ALA A 241 2.85 -0.18 -26.33
CA ALA A 241 3.19 -0.66 -27.66
C ALA A 241 3.15 0.49 -28.68
N GLY A 242 4.23 0.67 -29.46
CA GLY A 242 4.26 1.51 -30.67
C GLY A 242 5.62 2.20 -30.91
N PRO A 243 6.18 2.20 -32.13
CA PRO A 243 7.62 2.01 -32.35
C PRO A 243 8.40 3.31 -32.60
N SER A 244 9.55 3.49 -31.94
CA SER A 244 10.78 4.04 -32.53
C SER A 244 11.91 4.11 -31.49
N SER A 245 12.90 3.24 -31.68
CA SER A 245 14.32 3.36 -31.35
C SER A 245 14.83 4.56 -30.51
N ALA A 246 15.26 4.27 -29.28
CA ALA A 246 16.63 4.58 -28.80
C ALA A 246 16.85 3.81 -27.48
N ALA A 247 17.80 2.88 -27.48
CA ALA A 247 18.17 2.10 -26.31
C ALA A 247 18.92 2.97 -25.30
N PHE A 248 18.48 2.99 -24.04
CA PHE A 248 19.27 3.50 -22.92
C PHE A 248 19.97 2.30 -22.26
N GLU A 249 21.29 2.39 -22.11
CA GLU A 249 22.15 1.33 -21.57
C GLU A 249 21.99 1.16 -20.04
N PRO A 250 22.11 -0.06 -19.48
CA PRO A 250 21.83 -0.37 -18.08
C PRO A 250 22.85 0.14 -17.04
N SER A 251 23.82 0.97 -17.45
CA SER A 251 24.91 1.47 -16.59
C SER A 251 24.59 2.78 -15.86
N ASP A 252 23.46 3.44 -16.14
CA ASP A 252 23.16 4.79 -15.60
C ASP A 252 22.31 4.79 -14.31
N LEU A 253 22.02 3.62 -13.74
CA LEU A 253 21.24 3.48 -12.50
C LEU A 253 22.11 2.93 -11.36
N ILE A 254 22.71 3.86 -10.60
CA ILE A 254 23.38 3.53 -9.34
C ILE A 254 22.31 3.37 -8.24
N TRP A 255 21.98 2.13 -7.89
CA TRP A 255 21.44 1.79 -6.57
C TRP A 255 22.15 0.55 -6.03
N THR A 256 23.04 0.77 -5.07
CA THR A 256 23.68 -0.27 -4.26
C THR A 256 22.73 -0.69 -3.13
N VAL A 257 22.29 -1.95 -3.13
CA VAL A 257 21.73 -2.61 -1.94
C VAL A 257 22.69 -3.72 -1.53
N GLN A 258 23.41 -3.53 -0.43
CA GLN A 258 24.18 -4.61 0.19
C GLN A 258 23.26 -5.53 0.99
N PRO A 259 23.42 -6.87 0.89
CA PRO A 259 22.65 -7.82 1.69
C PRO A 259 23.24 -7.96 3.09
N TYR A 260 22.44 -7.75 4.14
CA TYR A 260 22.80 -8.15 5.51
C TYR A 260 22.22 -9.54 5.81
N GLN A 261 23.10 -10.47 6.18
CA GLN A 261 22.78 -11.84 6.57
C GLN A 261 22.31 -11.95 8.03
N SER A 262 21.42 -12.94 8.26
CA SER A 262 21.11 -13.72 9.48
C SER A 262 19.60 -13.73 9.69
N GLY A 263 18.94 -14.79 10.15
CA GLY A 263 19.27 -16.11 10.66
C GLY A 263 17.91 -16.69 11.07
N TYR A 264 17.67 -17.98 10.83
CA TYR A 264 16.40 -18.67 11.05
C TYR A 264 15.78 -18.40 12.44
N MET A 265 14.47 -18.14 12.53
CA MET A 265 13.65 -18.52 13.69
C MET A 265 12.18 -18.77 13.30
N HIS A 266 11.66 -19.89 13.81
CA HIS A 266 10.26 -20.31 13.76
C HIS A 266 9.32 -19.27 14.41
N GLY A 267 8.03 -19.34 14.04
CA GLY A 267 6.96 -18.41 14.38
C GLY A 267 7.12 -17.69 15.72
N THR A 268 7.45 -16.41 15.65
CA THR A 268 7.62 -15.53 16.80
C THR A 268 6.92 -14.19 16.55
N PRO A 269 6.35 -13.57 17.60
CA PRO A 269 5.72 -12.25 17.51
C PRO A 269 6.76 -11.18 17.15
N PHE A 270 6.49 -10.41 16.11
CA PHE A 270 7.32 -9.27 15.72
C PHE A 270 6.71 -7.98 16.28
N ALA A 271 7.49 -7.24 17.07
CA ALA A 271 7.18 -5.88 17.48
C ALA A 271 7.86 -4.89 16.53
N ILE A 272 7.08 -4.02 15.88
CA ILE A 272 7.56 -2.90 15.04
C ILE A 272 6.95 -1.61 15.55
#